data_AF-A0A485KQ59-F1
#
_entry.id   AF-A0A485KQ59-F1
#
_cell.length_a   1.000
_cell.length_b   1.000
_cell.length_c   1.000
_cell.angle_alpha   90.00
_cell.angle_beta   90.00
_cell.angle_gamma   90.00
#
_symmetry.space_group_name_H-M   'P 1'
#
loop_
_entity.id
_entity.type
_entity.pdbx_description
1 polymer ?
#
loop_
_entity_poly.entity_id
_entity_poly.type
_entity_poly.pdbx_seq_one_letter_code
_entity_poly.pdbx_strand_id
1 'polypeptide(L)'
;MFHHLLRRAAPAVAPNMQARSLWYQVPKWQDADVFIKQATRTMEKDGIFKQIDQRFAHEKKWQRRIRKKSESEIRQVNKRMGMIIDFCLKKQKQGRSS
;
A
#
# COMPACT_ATOMS: atom_id res chain seq x y z
N MET A 1 46.42 24.36 -7.21
CA MET A 1 45.60 25.16 -6.27
C MET A 1 44.14 25.06 -6.71
N PHE A 2 43.32 24.50 -5.82
CA PHE A 2 41.86 24.39 -5.75
C PHE A 2 40.98 24.76 -6.97
N HIS A 3 40.44 23.71 -7.62
CA HIS A 3 39.20 23.81 -8.39
C HIS A 3 38.01 23.87 -7.42
N HIS A 4 37.36 25.03 -7.33
CA HIS A 4 36.10 25.18 -6.60
C HIS A 4 34.95 24.51 -7.37
N LEU A 5 34.64 23.27 -7.00
CA LEU A 5 33.38 22.61 -7.37
C LEU A 5 32.22 23.27 -6.61
N LEU A 6 31.61 24.29 -7.20
CA LEU A 6 30.28 24.76 -6.82
C LEU A 6 29.25 23.70 -7.22
N ARG A 7 29.17 22.62 -6.44
CA ARG A 7 28.06 21.67 -6.50
C ARG A 7 26.82 22.39 -5.99
N ARG A 8 26.03 22.95 -6.92
CA ARG A 8 24.66 23.43 -6.67
C ARG A 8 23.93 22.39 -5.81
N ALA A 9 23.59 22.77 -4.58
CA ALA A 9 22.68 21.99 -3.76
C ALA A 9 21.36 21.92 -4.55
N ALA A 10 20.95 20.72 -4.94
CA ALA A 10 19.61 20.52 -5.47
C ALA A 10 18.61 21.01 -4.40
N PRO A 11 17.58 21.79 -4.77
CA PRO A 11 16.56 22.16 -3.81
C PRO A 11 15.96 20.86 -3.27
N ALA A 12 16.01 20.69 -1.95
CA ALA A 12 15.25 19.64 -1.29
C ALA A 12 13.79 19.92 -1.61
N VAL A 13 13.19 19.09 -2.47
CA VAL A 13 11.75 19.09 -2.70
C VAL A 13 11.13 18.83 -1.34
N ALA A 14 10.59 19.87 -0.72
CA ALA A 14 9.77 19.73 0.47
C ALA A 14 8.72 18.65 0.15
N PRO A 15 8.52 17.62 1.00
CA PRO A 15 7.41 16.72 0.78
C PRO A 15 6.17 17.59 0.82
N ASN A 16 5.47 17.68 -0.30
CA ASN A 16 4.18 18.32 -0.38
C ASN A 16 3.27 17.50 0.54
N MET A 17 3.24 17.84 1.83
CA MET A 17 2.32 17.26 2.80
C MET A 17 0.95 17.87 2.51
N GLN A 18 0.42 17.54 1.33
CA GLN A 18 -0.99 17.67 1.06
C GLN A 18 -1.69 16.89 2.18
N ALA A 19 -2.30 17.62 3.11
CA ALA A 19 -3.34 17.07 3.95
C ALA A 19 -4.32 16.37 2.99
N ARG A 20 -4.42 15.04 3.09
CA ARG A 20 -5.25 14.23 2.19
C ARG A 20 -6.71 14.44 2.54
N SER A 21 -7.27 15.61 2.19
CA SER A 21 -8.71 15.79 2.14
C SER A 21 -9.24 14.84 1.06
N LEU A 22 -9.99 13.82 1.47
CA LEU A 22 -10.71 12.95 0.54
C LEU A 22 -12.05 13.62 0.24
N TRP A 23 -12.19 14.13 -0.98
CA TRP A 23 -13.45 14.69 -1.47
C TRP A 23 -14.28 13.57 -2.10
N TYR A 24 -15.52 13.43 -1.65
CA TYR A 24 -16.43 12.44 -2.19
C TYR A 24 -17.71 13.11 -2.67
N GLN A 25 -18.14 12.76 -3.87
CA GLN A 25 -19.46 13.10 -4.36
C GLN A 25 -20.45 12.07 -3.82
N VAL A 26 -21.26 12.47 -2.85
CA VAL A 26 -22.32 11.63 -2.28
C VAL A 26 -23.64 11.97 -2.99
N PRO A 27 -24.26 11.04 -3.73
CA PRO A 27 -25.60 11.22 -4.27
C PRO A 27 -26.61 11.51 -3.16
N LYS A 28 -27.62 12.33 -3.47
CA LYS A 28 -28.64 12.85 -2.53
C LYS A 28 -29.39 11.77 -1.72
N TRP A 29 -29.29 10.50 -2.11
CA TRP A 29 -29.99 9.35 -1.49
C TRP A 29 -29.08 8.16 -1.22
N GLN A 30 -27.75 8.35 -1.24
CA GLN A 30 -26.84 7.27 -0.90
C GLN A 30 -26.80 7.06 0.61
N ASP A 31 -26.93 5.81 1.02
CA ASP A 31 -26.80 5.38 2.40
C ASP A 31 -25.42 5.77 2.98
N ALA A 32 -25.43 6.44 4.12
CA ALA A 32 -24.24 6.87 4.83
C ALA A 32 -23.30 5.69 5.15
N ASP A 33 -23.85 4.50 5.40
CA ASP A 33 -23.06 3.31 5.69
C ASP A 33 -22.28 2.82 4.46
N VAL A 34 -22.87 2.92 3.28
CA VAL A 34 -22.20 2.57 2.01
C VAL A 34 -21.06 3.55 1.74
N PHE A 35 -21.30 4.83 2.01
CA PHE A 35 -20.28 5.87 1.91
C PHE A 35 -19.10 5.62 2.85
N ILE A 36 -19.36 5.39 4.15
CA ILE A 36 -18.32 5.12 5.15
C ILE A 36 -17.52 3.87 4.77
N LYS A 37 -18.19 2.78 4.37
CA LYS A 37 -17.51 1.56 3.90
C LYS A 37 -16.57 1.84 2.73
N GLN A 38 -16.99 2.66 1.77
CA GLN A 38 -16.16 3.03 0.64
C GLN A 38 -14.97 3.88 1.06
N ALA A 39 -15.17 4.88 1.92
CA ALA A 39 -14.11 5.73 2.43
C ALA A 39 -13.06 4.93 3.21
N THR A 40 -13.49 4.04 4.10
CA THR A 40 -12.60 3.16 4.88
C THR A 40 -11.79 2.25 3.97
N ARG A 41 -12.42 1.63 2.96
CA ARG A 41 -11.70 0.81 1.95
C ARG A 41 -10.64 1.61 1.19
N THR A 42 -10.92 2.87 0.85
CA THR A 42 -9.93 3.75 0.20
C THR A 42 -8.75 4.00 1.14
N MET A 43 -9.01 4.31 2.40
CA MET A 43 -7.96 4.54 3.42
C MET A 43 -7.11 3.30 3.68
N GLU A 44 -7.72 2.12 3.70
CA GLU A 44 -7.02 0.83 3.80
C GLU A 44 -6.10 0.58 2.60
N LYS A 45 -6.60 0.79 1.38
CA LYS A 45 -5.82 0.65 0.14
C LYS A 45 -4.62 1.61 0.08
N ASP A 46 -4.83 2.84 0.52
CA ASP A 46 -3.78 3.86 0.62
C ASP A 46 -2.78 3.59 1.75
N GLY A 47 -3.05 2.57 2.58
CA GLY A 47 -2.22 2.18 3.71
C GLY A 47 -2.22 3.18 4.86
N ILE A 48 -3.26 4.03 4.97
CA ILE A 48 -3.34 5.08 5.99
C ILE A 48 -3.34 4.47 7.40
N PHE A 49 -4.20 3.48 7.66
CA PHE A 49 -4.25 2.81 8.96
C PHE A 49 -2.92 2.13 9.31
N LYS A 50 -2.31 1.44 8.34
CA LYS A 50 -0.99 0.82 8.52
C LYS A 50 0.09 1.85 8.86
N GLN A 51 0.02 3.07 8.32
CA GLN A 51 0.97 4.13 8.66
C GLN A 51 0.71 4.71 10.05
N ILE A 52 -0.56 4.87 10.45
CA ILE A 52 -0.93 5.32 11.79
C ILE A 52 -0.38 4.34 12.82
N ASP A 53 -0.61 3.04 12.63
CA ASP A 53 -0.10 1.99 13.53
C ASP A 53 1.43 2.00 13.63
N GLN A 54 2.12 2.16 12.49
CA GLN A 54 3.59 2.20 12.46
C GLN A 54 4.19 3.47 13.09
N ARG A 55 3.40 4.54 13.22
CA ARG A 55 3.84 5.80 13.85
C ARG A 55 3.55 5.82 15.35
N PHE A 56 2.66 4.97 15.84
CA PHE A 56 2.30 4.90 17.25
C PHE A 56 3.50 4.64 18.15
N ALA A 57 4.44 3.79 17.72
CA ALA A 57 5.65 3.48 18.46
C ALA A 57 6.91 3.60 17.58
N HIS A 58 8.01 4.08 18.17
CA HIS A 58 9.28 4.20 17.45
C HIS A 58 9.88 2.81 17.17
N GLU A 59 9.92 2.43 15.89
CA GLU A 59 10.59 1.23 15.39
C GLU A 59 12.05 1.54 14.98
N LYS A 60 13.03 0.84 15.57
CA LYS A 60 14.45 1.00 15.21
C LYS A 60 14.68 0.60 13.74
N LYS A 61 15.66 1.22 13.07
CA LYS A 61 15.97 0.98 11.64
C LYS A 61 16.23 -0.49 11.29
N TRP A 62 16.86 -1.26 12.18
CA TRP A 62 17.13 -2.68 11.96
C TRP A 62 15.86 -3.55 12.12
N GLN A 63 15.00 -3.23 13.10
CA GLN A 63 13.69 -3.89 13.27
C GLN A 63 12.81 -3.64 12.03
N ARG A 64 12.79 -2.40 11.53
CA ARG A 64 12.11 -2.04 10.28
C ARG A 64 12.57 -2.83 9.08
N ARG A 65 13.87 -3.13 8.98
CA ARG A 65 14.43 -3.94 7.87
C ARG A 65 13.93 -5.38 7.96
N ILE A 66 13.92 -5.97 9.15
CA ILE A 66 13.41 -7.34 9.38
C ILE A 66 11.93 -7.41 9.01
N ARG A 67 11.11 -6.49 9.55
CA ARG A 67 9.67 -6.43 9.24
C ARG A 67 9.40 -6.25 7.74
N LYS A 68 10.10 -5.33 7.07
CA LYS A 68 9.90 -5.14 5.62
C LYS A 68 10.28 -6.37 4.80
N LYS A 69 11.32 -7.11 5.22
CA LYS A 69 11.72 -8.36 4.58
C LYS A 69 10.64 -9.43 4.75
N SER A 70 10.17 -9.66 5.98
CA SER A 70 9.11 -10.65 6.23
C SER A 70 7.79 -10.29 5.53
N GLU A 71 7.38 -9.01 5.54
CA GLU A 71 6.22 -8.53 4.78
C GLU A 71 6.37 -8.75 3.26
N SER A 72 7.59 -8.69 2.73
CA SER A 72 7.86 -9.00 1.32
C SER A 72 7.74 -10.49 1.03
N GLU A 73 8.31 -11.33 1.89
CA GLU A 73 8.26 -12.79 1.76
C GLU A 73 6.82 -13.30 1.83
N ILE A 74 6.03 -12.83 2.80
CA ILE A 74 4.61 -13.17 2.93
C ILE A 74 3.84 -12.77 1.65
N ARG A 75 4.09 -11.57 1.10
CA ARG A 75 3.44 -11.15 -0.15
C ARG A 75 3.82 -12.03 -1.34
N GLN A 76 5.08 -12.44 -1.44
CA GLN A 76 5.52 -13.35 -2.49
C GLN A 76 4.87 -14.73 -2.36
N VAL A 77 4.79 -15.27 -1.14
CA VAL A 77 4.14 -16.55 -0.87
C VAL A 77 2.65 -16.48 -1.22
N ASN A 78 1.94 -15.44 -0.78
CA ASN A 78 0.51 -15.26 -1.09
C ASN A 78 0.27 -15.17 -2.61
N LYS A 79 1.14 -14.47 -3.34
CA LYS A 79 1.06 -14.40 -4.81
C LYS A 79 1.22 -15.78 -5.45
N ARG A 80 2.19 -16.57 -4.99
CA ARG A 80 2.42 -17.94 -5.49
C ARG A 80 1.26 -18.86 -5.17
N MET A 81 0.72 -18.79 -3.94
CA MET A 81 -0.46 -19.57 -3.55
C MET A 81 -1.67 -19.24 -4.42
N GLY A 82 -1.95 -17.96 -4.68
CA GLY A 82 -3.02 -17.56 -5.59
C GLY A 82 -2.86 -18.16 -6.99
N MET A 83 -1.64 -18.14 -7.54
CA MET A 83 -1.36 -18.78 -8.84
C MET A 83 -1.59 -20.28 -8.85
N ILE A 84 -1.21 -20.99 -7.77
CA ILE A 84 -1.43 -22.43 -7.63
C ILE A 84 -2.92 -22.73 -7.58
N ILE A 85 -3.68 -21.98 -6.78
CA ILE A 85 -5.14 -22.12 -6.68
C ILE A 85 -5.78 -21.90 -8.05
N ASP A 86 -5.43 -20.82 -8.75
CA ASP A 86 -5.94 -20.51 -10.09
C ASP A 86 -5.63 -21.62 -11.10
N PHE A 87 -4.42 -22.20 -11.03
CA PHE A 87 -4.02 -23.32 -11.88
C PHE A 87 -4.90 -24.55 -11.62
N CYS A 88 -5.08 -24.93 -10.36
CA CYS A 88 -5.93 -26.06 -9.96
C CYS A 88 -7.38 -25.86 -10.42
N LEU A 89 -7.95 -24.67 -10.21
CA LEU A 89 -9.32 -24.34 -10.62
C LEU A 89 -9.49 -24.41 -12.14
N LYS A 90 -8.51 -23.91 -12.92
CA LYS A 90 -8.52 -24.01 -14.39
C LYS A 90 -8.50 -25.47 -14.86
N LYS A 91 -7.65 -26.30 -14.25
CA LYS A 91 -7.57 -27.74 -14.59
C LYS A 91 -8.85 -28.49 -14.26
N GLN A 92 -9.44 -28.21 -13.09
CA GLN A 92 -10.73 -28.80 -12.70
C GLN A 92 -11.86 -28.44 -13.68
N LYS A 93 -11.92 -27.17 -14.13
CA LYS A 93 -12.91 -26.74 -15.12
C LYS A 93 -12.72 -27.45 -16.46
N GLN A 94 -11.48 -27.61 -16.91
CA GLN A 94 -11.17 -28.33 -18.16
C GLN A 94 -11.57 -29.80 -18.10
N GLY A 95 -11.29 -30.50 -16.99
CA GLY A 95 -11.67 -31.90 -16.81
C GLY A 95 -13.16 -32.16 -16.54
N ARG A 96 -13.96 -31.12 -16.27
CA ARG A 96 -15.43 -31.20 -16.19
C ARG A 96 -16.14 -30.96 -17.52
N SER A 97 -15.40 -30.52 -18.53
CA SER A 97 -15.94 -30.19 -19.87
C SER A 97 -15.74 -31.32 -20.89
N SER A 98 -15.18 -32.45 -20.44
CA SER A 98 -14.89 -33.69 -21.18
C SER A 98 -15.68 -34.83 -20.56
#